data_AF-A0A839WPA6-F1
#
_entry.id   AF-A0A839WPA6-F1
#
_cell.length_a   1.000
_cell.length_b   1.000
_cell.length_c   1.000
_cell.angle_alpha   90.00
_cell.angle_beta   90.00
_cell.angle_gamma   90.00
#
_symmetry.space_group_name_H-M   'P 1'
#
loop_
_entity.id
_entity.type
_entity.pdbx_description
1 polymer ?
#
loop_
_entity_poly.entity_id
_entity_poly.type
_entity_poly.pdbx_seq_one_letter_code
_entity_poly.pdbx_strand_id
1 'polypeptide(L)'
;MPNKYCRDLAELRSQPVHELKEVGDQWRTPENIFWGINAMFGPLVLDLFSDGENSKCEAYYTAEDNALTQDWSARLEELNGAAFGNPPYSRASQHEEQYITGMRYIMQHASAMREKGGRYVLLIKAATSEVWWPEDADHIAFIRGRIGFDLPTWFVPKDEKQVPTGAFFAGAVAVFDKSWRGPAMSYISRKDLEARGNAFLAQIRREAERLAGLLAPQKEPQNIPEIIPETTMQVEEPAQPIDEPEIPLTKSDIIEKSGFNFWACACAAFGDKEEYTFSESRFAHTWAADSVANPEFIVVPTETVDKAMALIKENADQQEVIAWLGQQSFEHDGIRNDMQDRLLILASEVIAEYGLSAADVTATLESIPSHHWHNIRSLRIRFRILMEARKAEASAC
;
A
#
# COMPACT_ATOMS: atom_id res chain seq x y z
N MET A 1 -30.90 -7.21 -25.02
CA MET A 1 -30.16 -5.93 -24.86
C MET A 1 -29.41 -6.03 -23.53
N PRO A 2 -28.20 -5.47 -23.38
CA PRO A 2 -27.52 -5.48 -22.08
C PRO A 2 -28.43 -4.85 -21.02
N ASN A 3 -28.48 -5.46 -19.84
CA ASN A 3 -29.34 -5.02 -18.75
C ASN A 3 -28.99 -3.58 -18.32
N LYS A 4 -29.93 -2.89 -17.66
CA LYS A 4 -29.72 -1.47 -17.29
C LYS A 4 -28.44 -1.30 -16.45
N TYR A 5 -28.19 -2.20 -15.51
CA TYR A 5 -27.01 -2.17 -14.66
C TYR A 5 -25.71 -2.24 -15.48
N CYS A 6 -25.59 -3.18 -16.43
CA CYS A 6 -24.43 -3.29 -17.31
C CYS A 6 -24.26 -2.06 -18.21
N ARG A 7 -25.36 -1.48 -18.72
CA ARG A 7 -25.29 -0.26 -19.53
C ARG A 7 -24.81 0.94 -18.72
N ASP A 8 -25.38 1.16 -17.54
CA ASP A 8 -24.98 2.25 -16.65
C ASP A 8 -23.49 2.10 -16.27
N LEU A 9 -23.04 0.87 -16.00
CA LEU A 9 -21.65 0.56 -15.70
C LEU A 9 -20.72 0.80 -16.88
N ALA A 10 -21.12 0.38 -18.09
CA ALA A 10 -20.35 0.61 -19.31
C ALA A 10 -20.24 2.11 -19.63
N GLU A 11 -21.32 2.87 -19.45
CA GLU A 11 -21.34 4.32 -19.60
C GLU A 11 -20.39 4.98 -18.58
N LEU A 12 -20.45 4.58 -17.31
CA LEU A 12 -19.53 5.07 -16.28
C LEU A 12 -18.06 4.80 -16.66
N ARG A 13 -17.73 3.56 -17.04
CA ARG A 13 -16.37 3.16 -17.46
C ARG A 13 -15.83 3.96 -18.65
N SER A 14 -16.72 4.44 -19.51
CA SER A 14 -16.36 5.21 -20.70
C SER A 14 -16.03 6.68 -20.39
N GLN A 15 -16.28 7.14 -19.16
CA GLN A 15 -15.99 8.52 -18.77
C GLN A 15 -14.48 8.74 -18.64
N PRO A 16 -13.98 9.93 -18.99
CA PRO A 16 -12.55 10.22 -18.93
C PRO A 16 -12.01 10.31 -17.49
N VAL A 17 -12.89 10.62 -16.53
CA VAL A 17 -12.57 10.79 -15.10
C VAL A 17 -13.77 10.39 -14.24
N HIS A 18 -13.51 10.04 -12.98
CA HIS A 18 -14.46 9.42 -12.07
C HIS A 18 -14.29 9.96 -10.64
N GLU A 19 -15.39 10.01 -9.90
CA GLU A 19 -15.41 10.24 -8.45
C GLU A 19 -15.48 8.90 -7.69
N LEU A 20 -14.85 8.82 -6.52
CA LEU A 20 -14.84 7.59 -5.70
C LEU A 20 -16.23 7.06 -5.36
N LYS A 21 -17.19 7.97 -5.19
CA LYS A 21 -18.60 7.63 -4.88
C LYS A 21 -19.30 6.90 -6.04
N GLU A 22 -18.76 6.99 -7.25
CA GLU A 22 -19.34 6.38 -8.47
C GLU A 22 -18.88 4.93 -8.65
N VAL A 23 -17.77 4.52 -8.03
CA VAL A 23 -17.23 3.15 -8.10
C VAL A 23 -18.29 2.10 -7.71
N GLY A 24 -19.11 2.42 -6.71
CA GLY A 24 -20.27 1.59 -6.34
C GLY A 24 -19.89 0.14 -6.05
N ASP A 25 -20.46 -0.79 -6.82
CA ASP A 25 -20.26 -2.23 -6.64
C ASP A 25 -18.91 -2.75 -7.17
N GLN A 26 -18.08 -1.89 -7.74
CA GLN A 26 -16.91 -2.28 -8.52
C GLN A 26 -15.60 -2.32 -7.72
N TRP A 27 -15.69 -2.14 -6.40
CA TRP A 27 -14.55 -2.32 -5.49
C TRP A 27 -14.07 -3.76 -5.51
N ARG A 28 -12.75 -3.95 -5.61
CA ARG A 28 -12.12 -5.26 -5.82
C ARG A 28 -11.51 -5.79 -4.53
N THR A 29 -11.66 -7.09 -4.31
CA THR A 29 -10.96 -7.77 -3.21
C THR A 29 -9.45 -7.80 -3.49
N PRO A 30 -8.59 -7.37 -2.56
CA PRO A 30 -7.15 -7.49 -2.74
C PRO A 30 -6.70 -8.95 -2.85
N GLU A 31 -5.64 -9.20 -3.62
CA GLU A 31 -5.13 -10.55 -3.87
C GLU A 31 -4.81 -11.31 -2.58
N ASN A 32 -4.10 -10.69 -1.65
CA ASN A 32 -3.74 -11.32 -0.39
C ASN A 32 -4.96 -11.63 0.50
N ILE A 33 -6.02 -10.83 0.43
CA ILE A 33 -7.27 -11.12 1.14
C ILE A 33 -7.95 -12.34 0.51
N PHE A 34 -8.09 -12.37 -0.83
CA PHE A 34 -8.68 -13.50 -1.53
C PHE A 34 -7.92 -14.80 -1.25
N TRP A 35 -6.59 -14.81 -1.42
CA TRP A 35 -5.78 -16.00 -1.19
C TRP A 35 -5.73 -16.41 0.29
N GLY A 36 -5.81 -15.44 1.21
CA GLY A 36 -5.97 -15.72 2.64
C GLY A 36 -7.28 -16.45 2.94
N ILE A 37 -8.38 -16.00 2.34
CA ILE A 37 -9.69 -16.66 2.46
C ILE A 37 -9.65 -18.04 1.80
N ASN A 38 -9.06 -18.16 0.62
CA ASN A 38 -8.90 -19.43 -0.10
C ASN A 38 -8.10 -20.46 0.72
N ALA A 39 -7.02 -20.02 1.37
CA ALA A 39 -6.23 -20.89 2.25
C ALA A 39 -7.02 -21.43 3.45
N MET A 40 -8.06 -20.73 3.89
CA MET A 40 -8.87 -21.10 5.05
C MET A 40 -10.12 -21.91 4.70
N PHE A 41 -10.77 -21.56 3.59
CA PHE A 41 -12.11 -22.06 3.25
C PHE A 41 -12.22 -22.68 1.85
N GLY A 42 -11.12 -22.68 1.09
CA GLY A 42 -11.07 -23.20 -0.27
C GLY A 42 -11.01 -24.73 -0.37
N PRO A 43 -10.64 -25.26 -1.55
CA PRO A 43 -10.24 -24.52 -2.75
C PRO A 43 -11.39 -23.74 -3.38
N LEU A 44 -11.17 -22.44 -3.65
CA LEU A 44 -12.10 -21.56 -4.35
C LEU A 44 -11.83 -21.65 -5.85
N VAL A 45 -12.86 -22.00 -6.61
CA VAL A 45 -12.76 -22.35 -8.05
C VAL A 45 -13.72 -21.58 -8.95
N LEU A 46 -14.66 -20.85 -8.36
CA LEU A 46 -15.66 -20.06 -9.07
C LEU A 46 -15.80 -18.68 -8.41
N ASP A 47 -15.68 -17.59 -9.18
CA ASP A 47 -15.95 -16.24 -8.68
C ASP A 47 -17.35 -15.79 -9.11
N LEU A 48 -18.25 -15.58 -8.15
CA LEU A 48 -19.66 -15.33 -8.42
C LEU A 48 -19.93 -13.91 -8.92
N PHE A 49 -19.08 -12.92 -8.60
CA PHE A 49 -19.37 -11.52 -8.87
C PHE A 49 -18.13 -10.82 -9.42
N SER A 50 -17.89 -11.01 -10.72
CA SER A 50 -16.76 -10.42 -11.43
C SER A 50 -17.22 -9.44 -12.53
N ASP A 51 -16.31 -8.59 -12.97
CA ASP A 51 -16.45 -7.83 -14.22
C ASP A 51 -15.60 -8.40 -15.37
N GLY A 52 -15.02 -9.59 -15.18
CA GLY A 52 -14.12 -10.27 -16.10
C GLY A 52 -12.65 -9.88 -15.93
N GLU A 53 -12.35 -8.62 -15.58
CA GLU A 53 -10.98 -8.16 -15.34
C GLU A 53 -10.52 -8.39 -13.90
N ASN A 54 -11.47 -8.38 -12.95
CA ASN A 54 -11.19 -8.52 -11.53
C ASN A 54 -11.33 -9.94 -10.97
N SER A 55 -11.62 -10.93 -11.83
CA SER A 55 -11.93 -12.30 -11.43
C SER A 55 -10.83 -12.92 -10.57
N LYS A 56 -11.22 -13.60 -9.50
CA LYS A 56 -10.28 -14.32 -8.60
C LYS A 56 -10.12 -15.80 -8.91
N CYS A 57 -10.96 -16.33 -9.79
CA CYS A 57 -10.95 -17.71 -10.24
C CYS A 57 -10.97 -17.74 -11.77
N GLU A 58 -10.51 -18.84 -12.36
CA GLU A 58 -10.58 -19.06 -13.81
C GLU A 58 -12.03 -19.11 -14.30
N ALA A 59 -12.92 -19.77 -13.55
CA ALA A 59 -14.35 -19.70 -13.79
C ALA A 59 -14.96 -18.53 -13.00
N TYR A 60 -15.81 -17.75 -13.65
CA TYR A 60 -16.51 -16.63 -13.03
C TYR A 60 -17.82 -16.30 -13.74
N TYR A 61 -18.66 -15.50 -13.08
CA TYR A 61 -19.83 -14.88 -13.69
C TYR A 61 -19.68 -13.37 -13.73
N THR A 62 -20.02 -12.79 -14.87
CA THR A 62 -20.18 -11.34 -15.03
C THR A 62 -21.60 -10.89 -14.71
N ALA A 63 -21.80 -9.57 -14.64
CA ALA A 63 -23.15 -9.00 -14.53
C ALA A 63 -24.04 -9.30 -15.76
N GLU A 64 -23.45 -9.66 -16.91
CA GLU A 64 -24.17 -10.08 -18.11
C GLU A 64 -24.60 -11.54 -18.00
N ASP A 65 -23.75 -12.42 -17.46
CA ASP A 65 -24.09 -13.81 -17.16
C ASP A 65 -25.17 -13.93 -16.06
N ASN A 66 -25.25 -12.92 -15.20
CA ASN A 66 -26.12 -12.84 -14.03
C ASN A 66 -26.04 -14.09 -13.14
N ALA A 67 -25.14 -14.06 -12.15
CA ALA A 67 -24.96 -15.15 -11.22
C ALA A 67 -26.28 -15.62 -10.57
N LEU A 68 -27.24 -14.72 -10.27
CA LEU A 68 -28.48 -15.10 -9.59
C LEU A 68 -29.44 -15.93 -10.45
N THR A 69 -29.21 -16.03 -11.77
CA THR A 69 -29.97 -16.94 -12.64
C THR A 69 -29.28 -18.28 -12.86
N GLN A 70 -28.06 -18.46 -12.34
CA GLN A 70 -27.25 -19.65 -12.54
C GLN A 70 -27.46 -20.68 -11.41
N ASP A 71 -27.34 -21.96 -11.76
CA ASP A 71 -27.24 -23.05 -10.78
C ASP A 71 -25.77 -23.17 -10.33
N TRP A 72 -25.44 -22.51 -9.21
CA TRP A 72 -24.06 -22.52 -8.71
C TRP A 72 -23.62 -23.90 -8.26
N SER A 73 -24.53 -24.69 -7.68
CA SER A 73 -24.24 -26.05 -7.22
C SER A 73 -23.81 -26.96 -8.37
N ALA A 74 -24.58 -26.97 -9.47
CA ALA A 74 -24.24 -27.78 -10.65
C ALA A 74 -22.88 -27.37 -11.23
N ARG A 75 -22.59 -26.07 -11.30
CA ARG A 75 -21.28 -25.59 -11.77
C ARG A 75 -20.14 -26.03 -10.85
N LEU A 76 -20.36 -26.07 -9.54
CA LEU A 76 -19.34 -26.54 -8.58
C LEU A 76 -19.13 -28.06 -8.61
N GLU A 77 -20.13 -28.85 -9.01
CA GLU A 77 -19.96 -30.29 -9.25
C GLU A 77 -18.94 -30.54 -10.39
N GLU A 78 -18.93 -29.69 -11.42
CA GLU A 78 -17.95 -29.75 -12.51
C GLU A 78 -16.55 -29.28 -12.10
N LEU A 79 -16.49 -28.19 -11.32
CA LEU A 79 -15.22 -27.52 -10.96
C LEU A 79 -14.54 -28.12 -9.72
N ASN A 80 -15.25 -28.93 -8.93
CA ASN A 80 -14.74 -29.61 -7.74
C ASN A 80 -14.10 -28.67 -6.69
N GLY A 81 -14.89 -27.71 -6.18
CA GLY A 81 -14.44 -26.77 -5.16
C GLY A 81 -15.58 -25.96 -4.54
N ALA A 82 -15.25 -24.76 -4.05
CA ALA A 82 -16.19 -23.78 -3.52
C ALA A 82 -16.24 -22.53 -4.41
N ALA A 83 -17.35 -21.78 -4.35
CA ALA A 83 -17.41 -20.46 -4.98
C ALA A 83 -17.07 -19.34 -4.00
N PHE A 84 -16.38 -18.32 -4.49
CA PHE A 84 -16.10 -17.07 -3.81
C PHE A 84 -17.10 -16.00 -4.24
N GLY A 85 -17.41 -15.05 -3.36
CA GLY A 85 -18.11 -13.84 -3.76
C GLY A 85 -17.75 -12.62 -2.92
N ASN A 86 -17.46 -11.51 -3.60
CA ASN A 86 -17.52 -10.15 -3.04
C ASN A 86 -18.76 -9.46 -3.64
N PRO A 87 -19.93 -9.57 -3.00
CA PRO A 87 -21.20 -9.25 -3.65
C PRO A 87 -21.43 -7.74 -3.83
N PRO A 88 -22.20 -7.34 -4.85
CA PRO A 88 -22.67 -5.96 -5.02
C PRO A 88 -23.63 -5.54 -3.89
N TYR A 89 -23.41 -4.35 -3.33
CA TYR A 89 -24.21 -3.76 -2.25
C TYR A 89 -25.25 -2.74 -2.72
N SER A 90 -25.28 -2.45 -4.03
CA SER A 90 -26.31 -1.60 -4.61
C SER A 90 -27.72 -2.06 -4.24
N ARG A 91 -28.65 -1.12 -4.29
CA ARG A 91 -30.07 -1.44 -4.15
C ARG A 91 -30.45 -2.48 -5.20
N ALA A 92 -31.36 -3.36 -4.81
CA ALA A 92 -31.81 -4.43 -5.69
C ALA A 92 -32.22 -3.89 -7.06
N SER A 93 -31.60 -4.45 -8.09
CA SER A 93 -31.89 -4.15 -9.48
C SER A 93 -32.38 -5.41 -10.17
N GLN A 94 -33.35 -5.24 -11.07
CA GLN A 94 -33.93 -6.33 -11.84
C GLN A 94 -33.78 -6.08 -13.33
N HIS A 95 -33.68 -7.17 -14.07
CA HIS A 95 -33.82 -7.21 -15.51
C HIS A 95 -34.64 -8.44 -15.88
N GLU A 96 -35.71 -8.25 -16.65
CA GLU A 96 -36.60 -9.34 -17.08
C GLU A 96 -37.08 -10.19 -15.89
N GLU A 97 -37.52 -9.51 -14.82
CA GLU A 97 -38.00 -10.10 -13.54
C GLU A 97 -36.94 -10.85 -12.72
N GLN A 98 -35.71 -11.00 -13.23
CA GLN A 98 -34.58 -11.58 -12.52
C GLN A 98 -33.79 -10.50 -11.80
N TYR A 99 -33.44 -10.76 -10.53
CA TYR A 99 -32.51 -9.89 -9.80
C TYR A 99 -31.10 -10.04 -10.37
N ILE A 100 -30.35 -8.94 -10.38
CA ILE A 100 -28.93 -8.91 -10.75
C ILE A 100 -28.09 -8.55 -9.52
N THR A 101 -28.51 -7.52 -8.80
CA THR A 101 -27.86 -7.06 -7.57
C THR A 101 -28.84 -7.05 -6.39
N GLY A 102 -28.30 -6.84 -5.18
CA GLY A 102 -29.08 -6.70 -3.96
C GLY A 102 -28.81 -7.85 -2.99
N MET A 103 -28.16 -7.52 -1.88
CA MET A 103 -27.70 -8.48 -0.87
C MET A 103 -28.76 -9.47 -0.39
N ARG A 104 -30.02 -9.06 -0.23
CA ARG A 104 -31.11 -9.96 0.17
C ARG A 104 -31.26 -11.16 -0.78
N TYR A 105 -31.29 -10.90 -2.08
CA TYR A 105 -31.50 -11.93 -3.09
C TYR A 105 -30.24 -12.77 -3.30
N ILE A 106 -29.06 -12.14 -3.15
CA ILE A 106 -27.78 -12.85 -3.19
C ILE A 106 -27.68 -13.87 -2.05
N MET A 107 -28.01 -13.47 -0.82
CA MET A 107 -27.98 -14.37 0.34
C MET A 107 -29.04 -15.47 0.21
N GLN A 108 -30.26 -15.13 -0.24
CA GLN A 108 -31.32 -16.12 -0.51
C GLN A 108 -30.87 -17.16 -1.54
N HIS A 109 -30.21 -16.73 -2.62
CA HIS A 109 -29.71 -17.64 -3.65
C HIS A 109 -28.57 -18.50 -3.12
N ALA A 110 -27.65 -17.93 -2.34
CA ALA A 110 -26.58 -18.69 -1.68
C ALA A 110 -27.16 -19.81 -0.79
N SER A 111 -28.16 -19.51 0.05
CA SER A 111 -28.86 -20.52 0.87
C SER A 111 -29.53 -21.59 0.01
N ALA A 112 -30.22 -21.21 -1.07
CA ALA A 112 -30.87 -22.16 -1.96
C ALA A 112 -29.87 -23.08 -2.67
N MET A 113 -28.76 -22.54 -3.17
CA MET A 113 -27.71 -23.32 -3.83
C MET A 113 -26.90 -24.16 -2.84
N ARG A 114 -26.88 -23.79 -1.55
CA ARG A 114 -26.29 -24.58 -0.46
C ARG A 114 -27.15 -25.78 -0.11
N GLU A 115 -28.48 -25.65 -0.12
CA GLU A 115 -29.36 -26.81 0.07
C GLU A 115 -29.21 -27.87 -1.04
N LYS A 116 -28.72 -27.46 -2.22
CA LYS A 116 -28.33 -28.37 -3.30
C LYS A 116 -26.94 -28.99 -3.14
N GLY A 117 -26.20 -28.65 -2.09
CA GLY A 117 -24.91 -29.26 -1.75
C GLY A 117 -23.67 -28.45 -2.16
N GLY A 118 -23.83 -27.30 -2.82
CA GLY A 118 -22.68 -26.46 -3.15
C GLY A 118 -22.12 -25.71 -1.94
N ARG A 119 -20.87 -25.25 -2.08
CA ARG A 119 -20.09 -24.58 -1.02
C ARG A 119 -19.79 -23.14 -1.43
N TYR A 120 -20.12 -22.17 -0.59
CA TYR A 120 -20.00 -20.74 -0.91
C TYR A 120 -19.30 -19.99 0.20
N VAL A 121 -18.36 -19.12 -0.17
CA VAL A 121 -17.54 -18.31 0.74
C VAL A 121 -17.67 -16.86 0.33
N LEU A 122 -18.45 -16.08 1.07
CA LEU A 122 -18.81 -14.70 0.74
C LEU A 122 -18.11 -13.71 1.68
N LEU A 123 -17.33 -12.79 1.12
CA LEU A 123 -16.74 -11.67 1.85
C LEU A 123 -17.78 -10.55 1.97
N ILE A 124 -18.31 -10.35 3.17
CA ILE A 124 -19.42 -9.44 3.42
C ILE A 124 -19.13 -8.41 4.51
N LYS A 125 -19.90 -7.32 4.53
CA LYS A 125 -19.95 -6.41 5.68
C LYS A 125 -20.57 -7.14 6.87
N ALA A 126 -19.94 -7.04 8.03
CA ALA A 126 -20.52 -7.43 9.32
C ALA A 126 -21.65 -6.45 9.68
N ALA A 127 -22.88 -6.76 9.25
CA ALA A 127 -24.04 -5.90 9.38
C ALA A 127 -25.23 -6.67 9.96
N THR A 128 -25.11 -7.10 11.22
CA THR A 128 -26.12 -7.91 11.92
C THR A 128 -27.48 -7.23 12.07
N SER A 129 -27.57 -5.92 11.85
CA SER A 129 -28.82 -5.16 11.83
C SER A 129 -29.55 -5.20 10.48
N GLU A 130 -28.88 -5.67 9.43
CA GLU A 130 -29.44 -5.71 8.09
C GLU A 130 -30.25 -6.99 7.87
N VAL A 131 -31.38 -6.85 7.19
CA VAL A 131 -32.31 -7.94 6.85
C VAL A 131 -31.73 -9.02 5.94
N TRP A 132 -30.57 -8.78 5.34
CA TRP A 132 -29.86 -9.73 4.50
C TRP A 132 -28.74 -10.44 5.26
N TRP A 133 -28.47 -10.08 6.51
CA TRP A 133 -27.46 -10.77 7.30
C TRP A 133 -27.75 -12.27 7.35
N PRO A 134 -26.82 -13.15 6.94
CA PRO A 134 -27.11 -14.56 6.74
C PRO A 134 -27.05 -15.33 8.05
N GLU A 135 -28.16 -15.31 8.80
CA GLU A 135 -28.28 -16.07 10.06
C GLU A 135 -28.20 -17.59 9.87
N ASP A 136 -28.44 -18.07 8.65
CA ASP A 136 -28.42 -19.48 8.25
C ASP A 136 -27.07 -19.94 7.66
N ALA A 137 -26.05 -19.08 7.64
CA ALA A 137 -24.69 -19.47 7.27
C ALA A 137 -24.14 -20.53 8.25
N ASP A 138 -23.40 -21.52 7.73
CA ASP A 138 -22.78 -22.58 8.54
C ASP A 138 -21.60 -22.08 9.38
N HIS A 139 -20.93 -21.04 8.89
CA HIS A 139 -19.85 -20.37 9.60
C HIS A 139 -19.84 -18.88 9.29
N ILE A 140 -19.65 -18.06 10.32
CA ILE A 140 -19.31 -16.64 10.16
C ILE A 140 -17.97 -16.35 10.85
N ALA A 141 -16.97 -15.98 10.05
CA ALA A 141 -15.69 -15.54 10.56
C ALA A 141 -15.61 -14.00 10.55
N PHE A 142 -15.65 -13.37 11.72
CA PHE A 142 -15.55 -11.91 11.84
C PHE A 142 -14.10 -11.44 11.68
N ILE A 143 -13.89 -10.43 10.85
CA ILE A 143 -12.55 -9.92 10.55
C ILE A 143 -12.20 -8.80 11.53
N ARG A 144 -11.16 -9.01 12.34
CA ARG A 144 -10.60 -7.99 13.23
C ARG A 144 -9.68 -7.07 12.42
N GLY A 145 -10.16 -5.85 12.19
CA GLY A 145 -9.50 -4.86 11.34
C GLY A 145 -10.47 -4.32 10.29
N ARG A 146 -9.99 -3.40 9.45
CA ARG A 146 -10.73 -2.89 8.29
C ARG A 146 -9.98 -3.28 7.03
N ILE A 147 -10.65 -3.96 6.13
CA ILE A 147 -10.08 -4.32 4.82
C ILE A 147 -10.11 -3.06 3.94
N GLY A 148 -8.97 -2.72 3.34
CA GLY A 148 -8.95 -1.83 2.19
C GLY A 148 -9.33 -2.63 0.95
N PHE A 149 -10.21 -2.09 0.10
CA PHE A 149 -10.52 -2.69 -1.19
C PHE A 149 -9.78 -1.92 -2.29
N ASP A 150 -9.47 -2.61 -3.38
CA ASP A 150 -8.76 -2.02 -4.51
C ASP A 150 -9.75 -1.34 -5.45
N LEU A 151 -9.30 -0.25 -6.05
CA LEU A 151 -10.03 0.38 -7.14
C LEU A 151 -10.05 -0.51 -8.39
N PRO A 152 -11.09 -0.41 -9.22
CA PRO A 152 -11.08 -1.03 -10.52
C PRO A 152 -10.02 -0.40 -11.44
N THR A 153 -9.51 -1.20 -12.36
CA THR A 153 -8.48 -0.86 -13.36
C THR A 153 -8.87 0.32 -14.25
N TRP A 154 -10.16 0.49 -14.51
CA TRP A 154 -10.71 1.60 -15.30
C TRP A 154 -10.90 2.90 -14.52
N PHE A 155 -10.71 2.91 -13.20
CA PHE A 155 -10.90 4.11 -12.39
C PHE A 155 -9.81 5.14 -12.69
N VAL A 156 -10.25 6.31 -13.18
CA VAL A 156 -9.40 7.50 -13.38
C VAL A 156 -9.89 8.59 -12.43
N PRO A 157 -9.09 9.06 -11.46
CA PRO A 157 -9.54 10.05 -10.48
C PRO A 157 -9.84 11.41 -11.13
N LYS A 158 -10.98 12.01 -10.78
CA LYS A 158 -11.36 13.36 -11.21
C LYS A 158 -10.46 14.47 -10.69
N ASP A 159 -9.94 14.31 -9.48
CA ASP A 159 -9.03 15.24 -8.82
C ASP A 159 -8.23 14.52 -7.73
N GLU A 160 -7.24 15.21 -7.15
CA GLU A 160 -6.37 14.70 -6.08
C GLU A 160 -7.13 14.36 -4.78
N LYS A 161 -8.42 14.71 -4.67
CA LYS A 161 -9.25 14.35 -3.51
C LYS A 161 -9.86 12.95 -3.63
N GLN A 162 -9.78 12.32 -4.81
CA GLN A 162 -10.32 10.98 -5.06
C GLN A 162 -9.37 9.88 -4.54
N VAL A 163 -8.92 9.99 -3.29
CA VAL A 163 -8.02 9.01 -2.64
C VAL A 163 -8.83 7.97 -1.86
N PRO A 164 -8.73 6.66 -2.19
CA PRO A 164 -9.40 5.62 -1.44
C PRO A 164 -9.01 5.64 0.03
N THR A 165 -10.00 5.67 0.91
CA THR A 165 -9.81 5.38 2.34
C THR A 165 -10.21 3.93 2.60
N GLY A 166 -9.56 3.28 3.56
CA GLY A 166 -9.95 1.92 3.98
C GLY A 166 -11.45 1.81 4.29
N ALA A 167 -12.04 0.62 4.12
CA ALA A 167 -13.48 0.46 4.28
C ALA A 167 -13.93 0.95 5.66
N PHE A 168 -14.96 1.79 5.69
CA PHE A 168 -15.51 2.33 6.95
C PHE A 168 -16.26 1.26 7.77
N PHE A 169 -16.47 0.07 7.23
CA PHE A 169 -17.26 -0.99 7.82
C PHE A 169 -16.42 -2.20 8.26
N ALA A 170 -16.90 -2.91 9.28
CA ALA A 170 -16.34 -4.19 9.69
C ALA A 170 -16.67 -5.28 8.65
N GLY A 171 -15.72 -6.17 8.35
CA GLY A 171 -15.92 -7.29 7.43
C GLY A 171 -16.15 -8.62 8.15
N ALA A 172 -16.76 -9.57 7.45
CA ALA A 172 -16.92 -10.96 7.84
C ALA A 172 -16.83 -11.87 6.60
N VAL A 173 -16.42 -13.11 6.80
CA VAL A 173 -16.55 -14.17 5.79
C VAL A 173 -17.71 -15.07 6.20
N ALA A 174 -18.75 -15.13 5.38
CA ALA A 174 -19.87 -16.05 5.55
C ALA A 174 -19.64 -17.30 4.71
N VAL A 175 -19.70 -18.47 5.35
CA VAL A 175 -19.54 -19.76 4.69
C VAL A 175 -20.87 -20.49 4.71
N PHE A 176 -21.32 -20.89 3.54
CA PHE A 176 -22.47 -21.76 3.33
C PHE A 176 -21.95 -23.11 2.85
N ASP A 177 -21.96 -24.11 3.72
CA ASP A 177 -21.39 -25.43 3.49
C ASP A 177 -22.01 -26.43 4.48
N LYS A 178 -22.96 -27.26 4.01
CA LYS A 178 -23.62 -28.30 4.84
C LYS A 178 -22.63 -29.30 5.45
N SER A 179 -21.43 -29.41 4.88
CA SER A 179 -20.38 -30.29 5.36
C SER A 179 -19.50 -29.66 6.45
N TRP A 180 -19.69 -28.37 6.76
CA TRP A 180 -18.95 -27.68 7.82
C TRP A 180 -19.12 -28.40 9.17
N ARG A 181 -17.99 -28.62 9.86
CA ARG A 181 -17.93 -29.26 11.19
C ARG A 181 -17.21 -28.39 12.23
N GLY A 182 -16.78 -27.20 11.84
CA GLY A 182 -16.15 -26.23 12.73
C GLY A 182 -17.18 -25.51 13.61
N PRO A 183 -16.73 -24.54 14.42
CA PRO A 183 -17.65 -23.70 15.18
C PRO A 183 -18.54 -22.88 14.23
N ALA A 184 -19.72 -22.46 14.69
CA ALA A 184 -20.61 -21.59 13.90
C ALA A 184 -20.04 -20.17 13.72
N MET A 185 -19.15 -19.74 14.62
CA MET A 185 -18.52 -18.43 14.57
C MET A 185 -17.03 -18.48 14.90
N SER A 186 -16.25 -17.61 14.28
CA SER A 186 -14.84 -17.40 14.62
C SER A 186 -14.44 -15.94 14.43
N TYR A 187 -13.18 -15.64 14.74
CA TYR A 187 -12.57 -14.35 14.45
C TYR A 187 -11.24 -14.57 13.74
N ILE A 188 -10.96 -13.75 12.73
CA ILE A 188 -9.70 -13.76 11.98
C ILE A 188 -9.13 -12.34 12.03
N SER A 189 -7.84 -12.20 12.37
CA SER A 189 -7.16 -10.90 12.24
C SER A 189 -6.97 -10.56 10.77
N ARG A 190 -7.22 -9.31 10.38
CA ARG A 190 -6.89 -8.83 9.02
C ARG A 190 -5.43 -9.11 8.68
N LYS A 191 -4.51 -8.83 9.63
CA LYS A 191 -3.07 -9.07 9.43
C LYS A 191 -2.77 -10.54 9.18
N ASP A 192 -3.43 -11.44 9.91
CA ASP A 192 -3.22 -12.89 9.73
C ASP A 192 -3.77 -13.36 8.38
N LEU A 193 -4.90 -12.78 7.95
CA LEU A 193 -5.50 -13.07 6.65
C LEU A 193 -4.56 -12.61 5.51
N GLU A 194 -4.06 -11.38 5.60
CA GLU A 194 -3.07 -10.81 4.66
C GLU A 194 -1.78 -11.64 4.65
N ALA A 195 -1.24 -12.01 5.81
CA ALA A 195 -0.03 -12.82 5.92
C ALA A 195 -0.22 -14.22 5.29
N ARG A 196 -1.37 -14.87 5.54
CA ARG A 196 -1.69 -16.17 4.91
C ARG A 196 -1.77 -16.06 3.40
N GLY A 197 -2.45 -15.05 2.87
CA GLY A 197 -2.54 -14.85 1.44
C GLY A 197 -1.20 -14.51 0.80
N ASN A 198 -0.39 -13.67 1.44
CA ASN A 198 0.97 -13.36 0.98
C ASN A 198 1.84 -14.62 0.95
N ALA A 199 1.77 -15.48 1.98
CA ALA A 199 2.49 -16.74 2.02
C ALA A 199 2.02 -17.70 0.90
N PHE A 200 0.71 -17.79 0.65
CA PHE A 200 0.15 -18.59 -0.42
C PHE A 200 0.65 -18.11 -1.80
N LEU A 201 0.58 -16.80 -2.06
CA LEU A 201 1.08 -16.18 -3.28
C LEU A 201 2.59 -16.39 -3.47
N ALA A 202 3.38 -16.29 -2.40
CA ALA A 202 4.82 -16.54 -2.47
C ALA A 202 5.14 -17.99 -2.85
N GLN A 203 4.34 -18.96 -2.37
CA GLN A 203 4.46 -20.36 -2.78
C GLN A 203 4.11 -20.54 -4.26
N ILE A 204 3.02 -19.92 -4.74
CA ILE A 204 2.65 -19.95 -6.17
C ILE A 204 3.78 -19.40 -7.03
N ARG A 205 4.31 -18.21 -6.69
CA ARG A 205 5.38 -17.57 -7.47
C ARG A 205 6.64 -18.43 -7.55
N ARG A 206 7.08 -18.97 -6.42
CA ARG A 206 8.23 -19.88 -6.35
C ARG A 206 8.04 -21.10 -7.24
N GLU A 207 6.85 -21.70 -7.23
CA GLU A 207 6.56 -22.87 -8.04
C GLU A 207 6.44 -22.52 -9.53
N ALA A 208 5.86 -21.37 -9.87
CA ALA A 208 5.80 -20.86 -11.23
C ALA A 208 7.20 -20.58 -11.79
N GLU A 209 8.09 -19.97 -11.01
CA GLU A 209 9.50 -19.73 -11.38
C GLU A 209 10.25 -21.05 -11.59
N ARG A 210 10.04 -22.02 -10.70
CA ARG A 210 10.63 -23.37 -10.82
C ARG A 210 10.20 -24.05 -12.13
N LEU A 211 8.91 -23.97 -12.48
CA LEU A 211 8.37 -24.54 -13.72
C LEU A 211 8.85 -23.77 -14.96
N ALA A 212 8.92 -22.44 -14.90
CA ALA A 212 9.46 -21.62 -15.98
C ALA A 212 10.94 -21.93 -16.26
N GLY A 213 11.73 -22.14 -15.20
CA GLY A 213 13.14 -22.56 -15.32
C GLY A 213 13.30 -23.95 -15.97
N LEU A 214 12.33 -24.85 -15.78
CA LEU A 214 12.31 -26.16 -16.44
C LEU A 214 11.88 -26.09 -17.92
N LEU A 215 11.19 -25.02 -18.32
CA LEU A 215 10.67 -24.81 -19.67
C LEU A 215 11.58 -23.93 -20.54
N ALA A 216 12.65 -23.36 -19.97
CA ALA A 216 13.65 -22.60 -20.73
C ALA A 216 14.37 -23.51 -21.73
N PRO A 217 14.45 -23.15 -23.03
CA PRO A 217 15.11 -23.99 -24.02
C PRO A 217 16.58 -24.20 -23.65
N GLN A 218 16.97 -25.47 -23.51
CA GLN A 218 18.37 -25.85 -23.46
C GLN A 218 19.03 -25.39 -24.75
N LYS A 219 19.80 -24.30 -24.70
CA LYS A 219 20.70 -23.93 -25.79
C LYS A 219 21.80 -25.00 -25.84
N GLU A 220 21.62 -26.01 -26.68
CA GLU A 220 22.75 -26.82 -27.15
C GLU A 220 23.74 -25.87 -27.86
N PRO A 221 25.01 -25.83 -27.47
CA PRO A 221 26.00 -25.01 -28.16
C PRO A 221 26.33 -25.66 -29.52
N GLN A 222 25.68 -25.20 -30.58
CA GLN A 222 26.12 -25.46 -31.94
C GLN A 222 27.37 -24.60 -32.23
N ASN A 223 28.50 -25.28 -32.31
CA ASN A 223 29.81 -24.70 -32.57
C ASN A 223 30.00 -24.52 -34.08
N ILE A 224 29.77 -23.32 -34.61
CA ILE A 224 30.17 -22.93 -35.97
C ILE A 224 31.11 -21.72 -35.84
N PRO A 225 32.38 -21.81 -36.28
CA PRO A 225 33.33 -20.71 -36.15
C PRO A 225 33.13 -19.71 -37.29
N GLU A 226 32.58 -18.54 -36.99
CA GLU A 226 32.55 -17.40 -37.91
C GLU A 226 33.59 -16.37 -37.48
N ILE A 227 34.58 -16.18 -38.35
CA ILE A 227 35.75 -15.32 -38.16
C ILE A 227 35.38 -13.89 -38.56
N ILE A 228 35.35 -12.94 -37.63
CA ILE A 228 35.42 -11.50 -37.91
C ILE A 228 36.33 -10.82 -36.86
N PRO A 229 37.20 -9.86 -37.25
CA PRO A 229 38.42 -9.51 -36.53
C PRO A 229 38.22 -8.59 -35.33
N GLU A 230 39.21 -8.69 -34.44
CA GLU A 230 39.42 -8.00 -33.17
C GLU A 230 39.21 -6.48 -33.23
N THR A 231 38.38 -5.98 -32.30
CA THR A 231 38.58 -4.67 -31.70
C THR A 231 38.73 -4.89 -30.20
N THR A 232 39.95 -4.70 -29.73
CA THR A 232 40.38 -4.84 -28.34
C THR A 232 39.70 -3.80 -27.44
N MET A 233 38.85 -4.27 -26.53
CA MET A 233 38.67 -3.66 -25.21
C MET A 233 38.74 -4.77 -24.18
N GLN A 234 39.69 -4.63 -23.24
CA GLN A 234 39.91 -5.58 -22.16
C GLN A 234 38.67 -5.63 -21.28
N VAL A 235 38.08 -6.83 -21.18
CA VAL A 235 37.04 -7.15 -20.20
C VAL A 235 37.71 -8.06 -19.18
N GLU A 236 37.93 -7.53 -17.98
CA GLU A 236 38.26 -8.34 -16.80
C GLU A 236 37.06 -9.25 -16.47
N GLU A 237 37.39 -10.46 -15.98
CA GLU A 237 36.49 -11.60 -15.75
C GLU A 237 35.16 -11.23 -15.05
N PRO A 238 34.02 -11.83 -15.43
CA PRO A 238 32.79 -11.66 -14.67
C PRO A 238 32.93 -12.37 -13.32
N ALA A 239 32.95 -11.57 -12.26
CA ALA A 239 32.76 -11.99 -10.90
C ALA A 239 31.42 -12.74 -10.73
N GLN A 240 31.39 -13.60 -9.71
CA GLN A 240 30.26 -14.43 -9.29
C GLN A 240 28.91 -13.67 -9.23
N PRO A 241 27.76 -14.38 -9.29
CA PRO A 241 26.45 -13.74 -9.27
C PRO A 241 26.33 -12.85 -8.02
N ILE A 242 26.17 -11.55 -8.25
CA ILE A 242 25.92 -10.57 -7.21
C ILE A 242 24.51 -10.88 -6.69
N ASP A 243 24.38 -11.24 -5.41
CA ASP A 243 23.10 -11.26 -4.70
C ASP A 243 22.35 -9.95 -4.99
N GLU A 244 21.16 -10.01 -5.57
CA GLU A 244 20.31 -8.83 -5.68
C GLU A 244 20.08 -8.28 -4.26
N PRO A 245 20.46 -7.04 -3.95
CA PRO A 245 20.38 -6.53 -2.59
C PRO A 245 18.91 -6.48 -2.16
N GLU A 246 18.60 -7.22 -1.10
CA GLU A 246 17.30 -7.18 -0.42
C GLU A 246 16.95 -5.72 -0.09
N ILE A 247 15.91 -5.18 -0.73
CA ILE A 247 15.49 -3.79 -0.50
C ILE A 247 15.08 -3.65 0.98
N PRO A 248 15.69 -2.71 1.74
CA PRO A 248 15.41 -2.56 3.15
C PRO A 248 13.97 -2.13 3.41
N LEU A 249 13.33 -2.71 4.42
CA LEU A 249 11.90 -2.48 4.70
C LEU A 249 11.66 -1.69 5.98
N THR A 250 12.57 -1.75 6.95
CA THR A 250 12.43 -0.97 8.19
C THR A 250 12.97 0.44 8.00
N LYS A 251 12.41 1.42 8.72
CA LYS A 251 12.90 2.81 8.74
C LYS A 251 14.41 2.86 9.02
N SER A 252 14.85 2.14 10.04
CA SER A 252 16.26 2.05 10.41
C SER A 252 17.11 1.49 9.27
N ASP A 253 16.70 0.35 8.68
CA ASP A 253 17.44 -0.26 7.58
C ASP A 253 17.47 0.63 6.32
N ILE A 254 16.39 1.34 6.00
CA ILE A 254 16.34 2.24 4.84
C ILE A 254 17.32 3.39 5.04
N ILE A 255 17.29 4.03 6.23
CA ILE A 255 18.21 5.13 6.55
C ILE A 255 19.66 4.64 6.55
N GLU A 256 19.93 3.48 7.17
CA GLU A 256 21.29 2.94 7.32
C GLU A 256 21.88 2.42 6.00
N LYS A 257 21.09 1.66 5.22
CA LYS A 257 21.60 0.97 4.02
C LYS A 257 21.43 1.79 2.74
N SER A 258 20.41 2.63 2.67
CA SER A 258 20.06 3.37 1.43
C SER A 258 20.22 4.88 1.59
N GLY A 259 20.08 5.38 2.81
CA GLY A 259 20.28 6.79 3.14
C GLY A 259 18.98 7.53 3.41
N PHE A 260 19.12 8.69 4.04
CA PHE A 260 17.98 9.49 4.52
C PHE A 260 17.02 9.92 3.40
N ASN A 261 17.53 10.19 2.19
CA ASN A 261 16.70 10.60 1.05
C ASN A 261 15.67 9.52 0.67
N PHE A 262 16.07 8.25 0.74
CA PHE A 262 15.20 7.11 0.46
C PHE A 262 14.09 7.01 1.49
N TRP A 263 14.43 7.17 2.77
CA TRP A 263 13.43 7.23 3.84
C TRP A 263 12.54 8.47 3.72
N ALA A 264 13.08 9.64 3.39
CA ALA A 264 12.31 10.87 3.23
C ALA A 264 11.27 10.75 2.10
N CYS A 265 11.64 10.12 0.99
CA CYS A 265 10.70 9.76 -0.09
C CYS A 265 9.60 8.80 0.41
N ALA A 266 9.98 7.76 1.16
CA ALA A 266 9.01 6.81 1.73
C ALA A 266 8.05 7.50 2.71
N CYS A 267 8.59 8.31 3.61
CA CYS A 267 7.85 9.06 4.63
C CYS A 267 6.92 10.10 4.01
N ALA A 268 7.38 10.83 2.99
CA ALA A 268 6.57 11.83 2.30
C ALA A 268 5.39 11.19 1.55
N ALA A 269 5.62 10.04 0.90
CA ALA A 269 4.59 9.35 0.12
C ALA A 269 3.61 8.55 0.99
N PHE A 270 4.09 7.94 2.08
CA PHE A 270 3.33 6.91 2.83
C PHE A 270 3.19 7.18 4.33
N GLY A 271 3.75 8.28 4.83
CA GLY A 271 3.78 8.65 6.25
C GLY A 271 4.95 8.02 7.01
N ASP A 272 5.28 8.57 8.19
CA ASP A 272 6.34 8.05 9.06
C ASP A 272 5.91 6.71 9.68
N LYS A 273 6.61 5.64 9.30
CA LYS A 273 6.38 4.26 9.73
C LYS A 273 7.69 3.63 10.17
N GLU A 274 7.61 2.72 11.14
CA GLU A 274 8.75 1.87 11.54
C GLU A 274 9.09 0.82 10.47
N GLU A 275 8.08 0.36 9.73
CA GLU A 275 8.22 -0.66 8.68
C GLU A 275 7.36 -0.29 7.47
N TYR A 276 7.97 -0.34 6.30
CA TYR A 276 7.36 -0.13 4.99
C TYR A 276 7.20 -1.46 4.27
N THR A 277 6.13 -1.60 3.50
CA THR A 277 5.97 -2.75 2.60
C THR A 277 7.05 -2.76 1.52
N PHE A 278 7.32 -3.92 0.91
CA PHE A 278 8.25 -4.00 -0.22
C PHE A 278 7.86 -3.06 -1.37
N SER A 279 6.58 -2.87 -1.65
CA SER A 279 6.11 -1.92 -2.67
C SER A 279 6.36 -0.47 -2.30
N GLU A 280 6.13 -0.08 -1.04
CA GLU A 280 6.40 1.29 -0.57
C GLU A 280 7.90 1.59 -0.55
N SER A 281 8.69 0.64 -0.05
CA SER A 281 10.15 0.76 -0.07
C SER A 281 10.66 0.80 -1.51
N ARG A 282 10.24 -0.11 -2.38
CA ARG A 282 10.62 -0.11 -3.80
C ARG A 282 10.19 1.17 -4.52
N PHE A 283 9.01 1.72 -4.24
CA PHE A 283 8.57 3.01 -4.77
C PHE A 283 9.54 4.11 -4.35
N ALA A 284 9.83 4.22 -3.06
CA ALA A 284 10.74 5.23 -2.53
C ALA A 284 12.16 5.07 -3.07
N HIS A 285 12.64 3.84 -3.26
CA HIS A 285 13.94 3.56 -3.86
C HIS A 285 13.99 3.90 -5.34
N THR A 286 12.92 3.62 -6.08
CA THR A 286 12.81 4.01 -7.50
C THR A 286 12.76 5.54 -7.61
N TRP A 287 12.01 6.20 -6.73
CA TRP A 287 11.93 7.65 -6.67
C TRP A 287 13.28 8.31 -6.35
N ALA A 288 13.89 7.91 -5.23
CA ALA A 288 15.09 8.55 -4.71
C ALA A 288 16.32 8.25 -5.57
N ALA A 289 16.39 7.08 -6.23
CA ALA A 289 17.46 6.74 -7.16
C ALA A 289 17.40 7.52 -8.48
N ASP A 290 16.22 8.03 -8.83
CA ASP A 290 16.04 8.94 -9.96
C ASP A 290 16.42 10.37 -9.54
N SER A 291 15.46 11.07 -8.93
CA SER A 291 15.62 12.46 -8.49
C SER A 291 14.48 12.78 -7.53
N VAL A 292 14.83 13.12 -6.30
CA VAL A 292 13.81 13.48 -5.29
C VAL A 292 13.04 14.73 -5.73
N ALA A 293 13.75 15.74 -6.24
CA ALA A 293 13.20 17.04 -6.59
C ALA A 293 12.49 17.06 -7.95
N ASN A 294 12.93 16.24 -8.90
CA ASN A 294 12.40 16.21 -10.27
C ASN A 294 12.36 14.78 -10.81
N PRO A 295 11.46 13.91 -10.31
CA PRO A 295 11.39 12.53 -10.78
C PRO A 295 10.84 12.46 -12.22
N GLU A 296 11.54 11.74 -13.09
CA GLU A 296 11.17 11.51 -14.49
C GLU A 296 10.60 10.10 -14.70
N PHE A 297 11.07 9.11 -13.93
CA PHE A 297 10.67 7.69 -14.09
C PHE A 297 9.35 7.35 -13.41
N ILE A 298 8.98 8.08 -12.36
CA ILE A 298 7.73 7.90 -11.64
C ILE A 298 7.02 9.24 -11.43
N VAL A 299 5.70 9.25 -11.55
CA VAL A 299 4.92 10.47 -11.31
C VAL A 299 4.68 10.62 -9.81
N VAL A 300 5.30 11.64 -9.22
CA VAL A 300 5.11 11.99 -7.80
C VAL A 300 4.44 13.37 -7.73
N PRO A 301 3.36 13.53 -6.95
CA PRO A 301 2.71 14.83 -6.78
C PRO A 301 3.70 15.88 -6.24
N THR A 302 3.60 17.12 -6.73
CA THR A 302 4.48 18.22 -6.31
C THR A 302 4.45 18.43 -4.79
N GLU A 303 3.28 18.35 -4.16
CA GLU A 303 3.19 18.46 -2.70
C GLU A 303 3.94 17.35 -1.95
N THR A 304 4.03 16.16 -2.52
CA THR A 304 4.77 15.03 -1.95
C THR A 304 6.27 15.21 -2.14
N VAL A 305 6.68 15.75 -3.29
CA VAL A 305 8.07 16.16 -3.56
C VAL A 305 8.49 17.26 -2.57
N ASP A 306 7.66 18.29 -2.39
CA ASP A 306 7.91 19.38 -1.45
C ASP A 306 8.06 18.88 -0.01
N LYS A 307 7.21 17.92 0.41
CA LYS A 307 7.33 17.26 1.72
C LYS A 307 8.65 16.50 1.88
N ALA A 308 9.05 15.71 0.88
CA ALA A 308 10.32 14.99 0.92
C ALA A 308 11.51 15.95 0.97
N MET A 309 11.49 17.01 0.15
CA MET A 309 12.51 18.05 0.15
C MET A 309 12.58 18.80 1.49
N ALA A 310 11.43 19.10 2.11
CA ALA A 310 11.39 19.71 3.43
C ALA A 310 12.01 18.81 4.50
N LEU A 311 11.71 17.51 4.50
CA LEU A 311 12.31 16.53 5.42
C LEU A 311 13.83 16.41 5.21
N ILE A 312 14.28 16.35 3.96
CA ILE A 312 15.70 16.28 3.63
C ILE A 312 16.43 17.54 4.08
N LYS A 313 15.83 18.72 3.83
CA LYS A 313 16.37 20.01 4.27
C LYS A 313 16.46 20.09 5.79
N GLU A 314 15.39 19.72 6.50
CA GLU A 314 15.37 19.72 7.97
C GLU A 314 16.47 18.81 8.53
N ASN A 315 16.63 17.60 7.99
CA ASN A 315 17.71 16.70 8.41
C ASN A 315 19.09 17.29 8.10
N ALA A 316 19.30 17.90 6.93
CA ALA A 316 20.57 18.56 6.61
C ALA A 316 20.89 19.69 7.61
N ASP A 317 19.90 20.54 7.92
CA ASP A 317 20.03 21.62 8.89
C ASP A 317 20.37 21.07 10.30
N GLN A 318 19.73 19.97 10.72
CA GLN A 318 20.02 19.29 11.99
C GLN A 318 21.45 18.69 12.02
N GLN A 319 21.89 18.01 10.96
CA GLN A 319 23.23 17.43 10.88
C GLN A 319 24.32 18.51 10.94
N GLU A 320 24.09 19.69 10.36
CA GLU A 320 25.03 20.80 10.44
C GLU A 320 25.20 21.31 11.88
N VAL A 321 24.09 21.46 12.62
CA VAL A 321 24.12 21.84 14.04
C VAL A 321 24.81 20.77 14.89
N ILE A 322 24.55 19.48 14.62
CA ILE A 322 25.22 18.35 15.31
C ILE A 322 26.73 18.36 15.02
N ALA A 323 27.13 18.55 13.76
CA ALA A 323 28.52 18.60 13.35
C ALA A 323 29.27 19.77 14.02
N TRP A 324 28.64 20.95 14.06
CA TRP A 324 29.18 22.11 14.77
C TRP A 324 29.31 21.85 16.27
N LEU A 325 28.28 21.24 16.89
CA LEU A 325 28.31 20.90 18.32
C LEU A 325 29.43 19.89 18.64
N GLY A 326 29.69 18.95 17.73
CA GLY A 326 30.78 17.98 17.83
C GLY A 326 32.18 18.62 17.88
N GLN A 327 32.34 19.84 17.38
CA GLN A 327 33.59 20.60 17.44
C GLN A 327 33.79 21.31 18.80
N GLN A 328 32.74 21.37 19.61
CA GLN A 328 32.79 22.04 20.92
C GLN A 328 33.30 21.10 22.01
N SER A 329 34.04 21.68 22.97
CA SER A 329 34.58 20.93 24.11
C SER A 329 33.56 20.83 25.24
N PHE A 330 33.29 19.61 25.71
CA PHE A 330 32.42 19.33 26.84
C PHE A 330 33.14 18.44 27.86
N GLU A 331 32.76 18.55 29.13
CA GLU A 331 33.35 17.75 30.20
C GLU A 331 32.98 16.26 30.10
N HIS A 332 31.79 15.93 29.58
CA HIS A 332 31.31 14.56 29.36
C HIS A 332 30.14 14.52 28.37
N ASP A 333 29.91 13.34 27.77
CA ASP A 333 28.92 13.12 26.71
C ASP A 333 27.48 13.39 27.15
N GLY A 334 27.17 13.25 28.44
CA GLY A 334 25.84 13.56 28.98
C GLY A 334 25.44 15.03 28.79
N ILE A 335 26.36 15.96 29.01
CA ILE A 335 26.12 17.40 28.76
C ILE A 335 25.99 17.67 27.26
N ARG A 336 26.81 17.00 26.42
CA ARG A 336 26.73 17.15 24.98
C ARG A 336 25.37 16.71 24.44
N ASN A 337 24.86 15.56 24.88
CA ASN A 337 23.56 15.03 24.42
C ASN A 337 22.40 15.93 24.86
N ASP A 338 22.38 16.35 26.12
CA ASP A 338 21.38 17.30 26.64
C ASP A 338 21.47 18.68 25.94
N MET A 339 22.67 19.08 25.51
CA MET A 339 22.85 20.27 24.68
C MET A 339 22.31 20.07 23.27
N GLN A 340 22.59 18.92 22.64
CA GLN A 340 22.13 18.58 21.31
C GLN A 340 20.61 18.67 21.20
N ASP A 341 19.88 18.00 22.10
CA ASP A 341 18.41 18.00 22.09
C ASP A 341 17.84 19.43 22.14
N ARG A 342 18.41 20.29 23.00
CA ARG A 342 18.01 21.69 23.11
C ARG A 342 18.32 22.50 21.86
N LEU A 343 19.51 22.33 21.30
CA LEU A 343 19.94 23.09 20.12
C LEU A 343 19.18 22.68 18.87
N LEU A 344 18.82 21.40 18.72
CA LEU A 344 17.97 20.95 17.61
C LEU A 344 16.57 21.57 17.68
N ILE A 345 15.96 21.64 18.88
CA ILE A 345 14.69 22.33 19.09
C ILE A 345 14.83 23.83 18.77
N LEU A 346 15.86 24.48 19.30
CA LEU A 346 16.09 25.90 19.08
C LEU A 346 16.33 26.21 17.60
N ALA A 347 17.16 25.43 16.91
CA ALA A 347 17.52 25.63 15.51
C ALA A 347 16.26 25.57 14.64
N SER A 348 15.42 24.55 14.82
CA SER A 348 14.14 24.43 14.12
C SER A 348 13.24 25.67 14.34
N GLU A 349 13.13 26.14 15.59
CA GLU A 349 12.34 27.34 15.92
C GLU A 349 12.86 28.61 15.25
N VAL A 350 14.17 28.88 15.31
CA VAL A 350 14.74 30.14 14.81
C VAL A 350 14.90 30.15 13.28
N ILE A 351 15.13 28.99 12.65
CA ILE A 351 15.11 28.85 11.19
C ILE A 351 13.71 29.20 10.68
N ALA A 352 12.66 28.65 11.31
CA ALA A 352 11.28 28.93 10.94
C ALA A 352 10.85 30.38 11.26
N GLU A 353 11.23 30.93 12.41
CA GLU A 353 10.81 32.28 12.85
C GLU A 353 11.51 33.40 12.07
N TYR A 354 12.81 33.26 11.79
CA TYR A 354 13.64 34.32 11.23
C TYR A 354 14.15 34.05 9.80
N GLY A 355 13.85 32.89 9.21
CA GLY A 355 14.29 32.52 7.87
C GLY A 355 15.80 32.33 7.75
N LEU A 356 16.45 31.88 8.82
CA LEU A 356 17.90 31.67 8.88
C LEU A 356 18.31 30.35 8.22
N SER A 357 19.56 30.25 7.77
CA SER A 357 20.19 28.96 7.46
C SER A 357 20.78 28.31 8.71
N ALA A 358 21.04 27.00 8.70
CA ALA A 358 21.73 26.33 9.81
C ALA A 358 23.13 26.94 10.08
N ALA A 359 23.85 27.37 9.03
CA ALA A 359 25.10 28.12 9.15
C ALA A 359 24.94 29.45 9.90
N ASP A 360 23.85 30.20 9.64
CA ASP A 360 23.56 31.44 10.38
C ASP A 360 23.28 31.16 11.86
N VAL A 361 22.61 30.03 12.16
CA VAL A 361 22.31 29.61 13.52
C VAL A 361 23.60 29.27 14.27
N THR A 362 24.49 28.45 13.69
CA THR A 362 25.76 28.07 14.32
C THR A 362 26.69 29.28 14.50
N ALA A 363 26.80 30.16 13.50
CA ALA A 363 27.55 31.42 13.62
C ALA A 363 26.97 32.33 14.73
N THR A 364 25.65 32.37 14.88
CA THR A 364 25.00 33.13 15.96
C THR A 364 25.28 32.49 17.32
N LEU A 365 25.27 31.16 17.43
CA LEU A 365 25.62 30.43 18.66
C LEU A 365 27.06 30.71 19.12
N GLU A 366 28.02 30.82 18.20
CA GLU A 366 29.41 31.15 18.53
C GLU A 366 29.57 32.53 19.18
N SER A 367 28.70 33.48 18.84
CA SER A 367 28.68 34.79 19.49
C SER A 367 28.08 34.79 20.89
N ILE A 368 27.37 33.71 21.26
CA ILE A 368 26.70 33.58 22.56
C ILE A 368 27.64 32.85 23.53
N PRO A 369 27.94 33.43 24.72
CA PRO A 369 28.77 32.75 25.71
C PRO A 369 28.21 31.37 26.13
N SER A 370 29.09 30.36 26.20
CA SER A 370 28.74 28.95 26.42
C SER A 370 27.92 28.67 27.69
N HIS A 371 28.07 29.47 28.75
CA HIS A 371 27.27 29.31 29.97
C HIS A 371 25.76 29.52 29.74
N HIS A 372 25.36 30.28 28.71
CA HIS A 372 23.96 30.47 28.34
C HIS A 372 23.36 29.28 27.60
N TRP A 373 24.18 28.38 27.03
CA TRP A 373 23.71 27.30 26.17
C TRP A 373 22.88 26.26 26.95
N HIS A 374 23.12 26.13 28.25
CA HIS A 374 22.42 25.18 29.14
C HIS A 374 20.94 25.50 29.36
N ASN A 375 20.44 26.65 28.89
CA ASN A 375 19.07 27.07 29.10
C ASN A 375 18.44 27.58 27.79
N ILE A 376 17.52 26.78 27.25
CA ILE A 376 16.83 27.11 26.00
C ILE A 376 16.08 28.45 26.04
N ARG A 377 15.53 28.86 27.20
CA ARG A 377 14.88 30.18 27.34
C ARG A 377 15.91 31.31 27.23
N SER A 378 17.10 31.11 27.79
CA SER A 378 18.20 32.07 27.68
C SER A 378 18.65 32.19 26.22
N LEU A 379 18.80 31.07 25.52
CA LEU A 379 19.16 31.05 24.10
C LEU A 379 18.13 31.78 23.24
N ARG A 380 16.83 31.49 23.39
CA ARG A 380 15.76 32.19 22.66
C ARG A 380 15.80 33.71 22.84
N ILE A 381 16.01 34.18 24.08
CA ILE A 381 16.12 35.62 24.36
C ILE A 381 17.34 36.23 23.65
N ARG A 382 18.50 35.54 23.69
CA ARG A 382 19.72 36.03 23.04
C ARG A 382 19.58 36.07 21.52
N PHE A 383 19.02 35.02 20.91
CA PHE A 383 18.71 35.00 19.48
C PHE A 383 17.82 36.16 19.10
N ARG A 384 16.73 36.40 19.82
CA ARG A 384 15.84 37.54 19.57
C ARG A 384 16.58 38.88 19.60
N ILE A 385 17.36 39.14 20.65
CA ILE A 385 18.14 40.38 20.78
C ILE A 385 19.10 40.57 19.60
N LEU A 386 19.81 39.51 19.19
CA LEU A 386 20.75 39.56 18.08
C LEU A 386 20.04 39.78 16.74
N MET A 387 18.88 39.15 16.53
CA MET A 387 18.08 39.36 15.31
C MET A 387 17.48 40.77 15.23
N GLU A 388 17.00 41.31 16.35
CA GLU A 388 16.52 42.69 16.45
C GLU A 388 17.64 43.70 16.16
N ALA A 389 18.85 43.47 16.67
CA ALA A 389 20.02 44.31 16.38
C ALA A 389 20.40 44.29 14.90
N ARG A 390 20.49 43.10 14.28
CA ARG A 390 20.76 42.94 12.84
C ARG A 390 19.73 43.66 11.97
N LYS A 391 18.45 43.58 12.36
CA LYS A 391 17.36 44.27 11.67
C LYS A 391 17.46 45.79 11.78
N ALA A 392 17.88 46.30 12.93
CA ALA A 392 18.08 47.74 13.14
C ALA A 392 19.27 48.28 12.33
N GLU A 393 20.37 47.54 12.27
CA GLU A 393 21.54 47.89 11.44
C GLU A 393 21.22 47.87 9.94
N ALA A 394 20.49 46.86 9.47
CA ALA A 394 20.03 46.77 8.08
C ALA A 394 19.03 47.87 7.68
N SER A 395 18.34 48.48 8.65
CA SER A 395 17.43 49.61 8.41
C SER A 395 18.12 50.98 8.49
N ALA A 396 19.38 51.01 8.94
CA ALA A 396 20.18 52.22 9.09
C ALA A 396 21.22 52.41 7.97
N CYS A 397 21.51 51.36 7.19
CA CYS A 397 22.13 51.44 5.86
C CYS A 397 21.08 51.64 4.77
#